data_AF-A0A7K3YYU9-F1
#
_entry.id   AF-A0A7K3YYU9-F1
#
_cell.length_a   1.000
_cell.length_b   1.000
_cell.length_c   1.000
_cell.angle_alpha   90.00
_cell.angle_beta   90.00
_cell.angle_gamma   90.00
#
_symmetry.space_group_name_H-M   'P 1'
#
loop_
_entity.id
_entity.type
_entity.pdbx_description
1 polymer ?
#
loop_
_entity_poly.entity_id
_entity_poly.type
_entity_poly.pdbx_seq_one_letter_code
_entity_poly.pdbx_strand_id
1 'polypeptide(L)'
;MPAAVKRVGIGVAADAEKVVASIPPLLGQCDVICYCSPGVLSSVPLPQGIQVYEHPHPEQALVNDLASGAIDAAVRGTLPANTTLSALKKAMGVDHLERIAL
;
A
#
# COMPACT_ATOMS: atom_id res chain seq x y z
N MET A 1 -20.35 -14.70 5.20
CA MET A 1 -19.38 -14.47 6.30
C MET A 1 -18.61 -13.22 5.92
N PRO A 2 -18.63 -12.11 6.69
CA PRO A 2 -17.87 -10.93 6.31
C PRO A 2 -16.39 -11.29 6.48
N ALA A 3 -15.64 -11.33 5.38
CA ALA A 3 -14.22 -11.58 5.39
C ALA A 3 -13.55 -10.45 6.18
N ALA A 4 -12.92 -10.79 7.30
CA ALA A 4 -12.11 -9.83 8.03
C ALA A 4 -11.02 -9.33 7.05
N VAL A 5 -11.00 -8.03 6.76
CA VAL A 5 -9.88 -7.39 6.06
C VAL A 5 -8.67 -7.57 6.97
N LYS A 6 -7.77 -8.48 6.63
CA LYS A 6 -6.65 -8.83 7.50
C LYS A 6 -5.40 -8.10 7.09
N ARG A 7 -5.21 -7.76 5.81
CA ARG A 7 -3.96 -7.17 5.30
C ARG A 7 -4.19 -5.96 4.43
N VAL A 8 -3.63 -4.83 4.85
CA VAL A 8 -3.68 -3.55 4.13
C VAL A 8 -2.27 -3.16 3.69
N GLY A 9 -2.07 -3.07 2.37
CA GLY A 9 -0.85 -2.52 1.79
C GLY A 9 -0.91 -1.00 1.68
N ILE A 10 0.12 -0.28 2.11
CA ILE A 10 0.20 1.18 2.03
C ILE A 10 1.45 1.59 1.25
N GLY A 11 1.25 2.36 0.19
CA GLY A 11 2.33 2.93 -0.60
C GLY A 11 2.97 4.16 0.04
N VAL A 12 4.30 4.14 0.20
CA VAL A 12 5.08 5.21 0.82
C VAL A 12 6.21 5.63 -0.11
N ALA A 13 6.20 6.91 -0.53
CA ALA A 13 7.29 7.55 -1.26
C ALA A 13 7.75 8.85 -0.56
N ALA A 14 7.13 9.98 -0.89
CA ALA A 14 7.38 11.25 -0.20
C ALA A 14 6.62 11.31 1.15
N ASP A 15 7.02 12.19 2.07
CA ASP A 15 6.32 12.42 3.35
C ASP A 15 6.04 11.13 4.16
N ALA A 16 7.01 10.21 4.18
CA ALA A 16 6.86 8.91 4.85
C ALA A 16 6.45 9.03 6.32
N GLU A 17 6.93 10.06 7.02
CA GLU A 17 6.56 10.36 8.41
C GLU A 17 5.06 10.56 8.61
N LYS A 18 4.38 11.26 7.70
CA LYS A 18 2.93 11.50 7.80
C LYS A 18 2.15 10.21 7.60
N VAL A 19 2.60 9.38 6.65
CA VAL A 19 1.97 8.08 6.43
C VAL A 19 2.14 7.21 7.66
N VAL A 20 3.37 7.11 8.18
CA VAL A 20 3.66 6.32 9.38
C VAL A 20 2.88 6.83 10.60
N ALA A 21 2.72 8.15 10.78
CA ALA A 21 1.92 8.72 11.85
C ALA A 21 0.41 8.40 11.76
N SER A 22 -0.09 8.03 10.58
CA SER A 22 -1.49 7.66 10.37
C SER A 22 -1.81 6.18 10.63
N ILE A 23 -0.77 5.34 10.77
CA ILE A 23 -0.91 3.89 10.96
C ILE A 23 -1.27 3.46 12.39
N PRO A 24 -0.84 4.12 13.50
CA PRO A 24 -1.08 3.65 14.86
C PRO A 24 -2.53 3.28 15.21
N PRO A 25 -3.57 4.02 14.75
CA PRO A 25 -4.96 3.66 15.01
C PRO A 25 -5.40 2.33 14.38
N LEU A 26 -4.70 1.88 13.32
CA LEU A 26 -4.99 0.64 12.59
C LEU A 26 -4.31 -0.58 13.22
N LEU A 27 -3.25 -0.36 14.01
CA LEU A 27 -2.50 -1.44 14.65
C LEU A 27 -3.41 -2.21 15.63
N GLY A 28 -3.51 -3.53 15.43
CA GLY A 28 -4.38 -4.42 16.20
C GLY A 28 -5.76 -4.64 15.58
N GLN A 29 -6.14 -3.89 14.55
CA GLN A 29 -7.37 -4.13 13.76
C GLN A 29 -7.07 -4.84 12.44
N CYS A 30 -5.92 -4.54 11.81
CA CYS A 30 -5.43 -5.19 10.59
C CYS A 30 -3.90 -5.21 10.55
N ASP A 31 -3.34 -6.13 9.77
CA ASP A 31 -1.92 -6.18 9.42
C ASP A 31 -1.63 -5.12 8.37
N VAL A 32 -0.64 -4.26 8.64
CA VAL A 32 -0.26 -3.17 7.73
C VAL A 32 1.12 -3.47 7.13
N ILE A 33 1.18 -3.42 5.79
CA ILE A 33 2.42 -3.62 5.02
C ILE A 33 2.73 -2.31 4.29
N CYS A 34 3.87 -1.70 4.59
CA CYS A 34 4.32 -0.48 3.92
C CYS A 34 5.21 -0.83 2.73
N TYR A 35 4.78 -0.44 1.53
CA TYR A 35 5.54 -0.59 0.29
C TYR A 35 6.29 0.69 0.00
N CYS A 36 7.62 0.65 -0.02
CA CYS A 36 8.42 1.83 -0.30
C CYS A 36 9.62 1.50 -1.17
N SER A 37 10.23 2.54 -1.74
CA SER A 37 11.54 2.37 -2.37
C SER A 37 12.61 2.08 -1.31
N PRO A 38 13.66 1.30 -1.65
CA PRO A 38 14.74 1.03 -0.71
C PRO A 38 15.34 2.32 -0.14
N GLY A 39 15.50 2.40 1.18
CA GLY A 39 16.09 3.56 1.83
C GLY A 39 15.09 4.65 2.29
N VAL A 40 13.83 4.60 1.83
CA VAL A 40 12.83 5.66 2.13
C VAL A 40 12.40 5.64 3.60
N LEU A 41 12.17 4.44 4.15
CA LEU A 41 11.72 4.27 5.53
C LEU A 41 12.87 4.04 6.52
N SER A 42 14.12 3.97 6.05
CA SER A 42 15.28 3.70 6.89
C SER A 42 15.57 4.81 7.90
N SER A 43 15.11 6.03 7.63
CA SER A 43 15.28 7.20 8.51
C SER A 43 14.03 7.51 9.34
N VAL A 44 12.95 6.74 9.19
CA VAL A 44 11.66 7.03 9.84
C VAL A 44 11.42 6.02 10.97
N PRO A 45 11.08 6.47 12.20
CA PRO A 45 10.75 5.58 13.29
C PRO A 45 9.44 4.84 13.00
N LEU A 46 9.52 3.53 12.81
CA LEU A 46 8.37 2.67 12.54
C LEU A 46 7.78 2.12 13.85
N PRO A 47 6.45 2.25 14.05
CA PRO A 47 5.73 1.53 15.10
C PRO A 47 5.99 0.02 15.05
N GLN A 48 6.02 -0.62 16.24
CA GLN A 48 6.12 -2.07 16.33
C GLN A 48 4.90 -2.75 15.69
N GLY A 49 5.14 -3.80 14.90
CA GLY A 49 4.09 -4.57 14.23
C GLY A 49 3.79 -4.14 12.78
N ILE A 50 4.46 -3.13 12.25
CA ILE A 50 4.37 -2.77 10.83
C ILE A 50 5.38 -3.60 10.02
N GLN A 51 4.91 -4.20 8.93
CA GLN A 51 5.80 -4.84 7.96
C GLN A 51 6.23 -3.81 6.92
N VAL A 52 7.49 -3.87 6.51
CA VAL A 52 8.02 -3.01 5.43
C VAL A 52 8.48 -3.91 4.29
N TYR A 53 8.01 -3.57 3.09
CA TYR A 53 8.40 -4.21 1.85
C TYR A 53 9.10 -3.19 0.96
N GLU A 54 10.41 -3.30 0.86
CA GLU A 54 11.22 -2.43 0.00
C GLU A 54 11.30 -3.00 -1.41
N HIS A 55 10.94 -2.20 -2.41
CA HIS A 55 11.01 -2.59 -3.82
C HIS A 55 11.35 -1.38 -4.69
N PRO A 56 12.18 -1.52 -5.75
CA PRO A 56 12.51 -0.41 -6.65
C PRO A 56 11.28 0.21 -7.33
N HIS A 57 10.21 -0.57 -7.50
CA HIS A 57 8.90 -0.14 -8.00
C HIS A 57 7.81 -0.49 -6.97
N PRO A 58 7.66 0.30 -5.89
CA PRO A 58 6.73 -0.02 -4.81
C PRO A 58 5.27 -0.01 -5.27
N GLU A 59 4.91 0.81 -6.27
CA GLU A 59 3.57 0.84 -6.84
C GLU A 59 3.19 -0.45 -7.57
N GLN A 60 4.15 -1.09 -8.25
CA GLN A 60 3.92 -2.36 -8.92
C GLN A 60 3.81 -3.50 -7.92
N ALA A 61 4.68 -3.51 -6.91
CA ALA A 61 4.64 -4.51 -5.84
C ALA A 61 3.30 -4.46 -5.08
N LEU A 62 2.86 -3.26 -4.66
CA LEU A 62 1.58 -3.06 -3.98
C LEU A 62 0.40 -3.57 -4.82
N VAL A 63 0.39 -3.23 -6.10
CA VAL A 63 -0.68 -3.64 -7.02
C VAL A 63 -0.64 -5.15 -7.28
N ASN A 64 0.53 -5.75 -7.46
CA ASN A 64 0.67 -7.18 -7.70
C ASN A 64 0.21 -8.00 -6.48
N ASP A 65 0.53 -7.54 -5.27
CA ASP A 65 0.08 -8.18 -4.04
C ASP A 65 -1.44 -8.04 -3.87
N LEU A 66 -2.02 -6.92 -4.31
CA LEU A 66 -3.48 -6.77 -4.35
C LEU A 66 -4.12 -7.72 -5.37
N ALA A 67 -3.55 -7.78 -6.58
CA ALA A 67 -4.07 -8.61 -7.67
C ALA A 67 -3.93 -10.12 -7.39
N SER A 68 -2.87 -10.52 -6.69
CA SER A 68 -2.65 -11.92 -6.28
C SER A 68 -3.45 -12.32 -5.03
N GLY A 69 -4.06 -11.37 -4.32
CA GLY A 69 -4.77 -11.60 -3.06
C GLY A 69 -3.84 -11.77 -1.85
N ALA A 70 -2.57 -11.38 -1.95
CA ALA A 70 -1.66 -11.34 -0.81
C ALA A 70 -2.04 -10.24 0.20
N ILE A 71 -2.63 -9.15 -0.29
CA ILE A 71 -3.28 -8.11 0.51
C ILE A 71 -4.76 -7.99 0.13
N ASP A 72 -5.60 -7.66 1.12
CA ASP A 72 -7.04 -7.49 0.94
C ASP A 72 -7.40 -6.08 0.46
N ALA A 73 -6.56 -5.10 0.80
CA ALA A 73 -6.75 -3.70 0.44
C ALA A 73 -5.42 -3.00 0.17
N ALA A 74 -5.42 -2.06 -0.78
CA ALA A 74 -4.28 -1.23 -1.11
C ALA A 74 -4.62 0.26 -0.94
N VAL A 75 -3.74 0.98 -0.25
CA VAL A 75 -3.80 2.43 -0.07
C VAL A 75 -2.60 3.02 -0.79
N ARG A 76 -2.85 3.87 -1.79
CA ARG A 76 -1.78 4.55 -2.54
C ARG A 76 -0.81 5.32 -1.63
N GLY A 77 -1.30 5.87 -0.53
CA GLY A 77 -0.55 6.73 0.38
C GLY A 77 0.07 7.92 -0.37
N THR A 78 1.39 7.98 -0.44
CA THR A 78 2.15 9.05 -1.12
C THR A 78 2.76 8.64 -2.46
N LEU A 79 2.43 7.45 -2.98
CA LEU A 79 2.87 7.02 -4.30
C LEU A 79 2.24 7.85 -5.44
N PRO A 80 2.92 7.97 -6.60
CA PRO A 80 2.38 8.69 -7.75
C PRO A 80 1.11 8.01 -8.25
N ALA A 81 0.01 8.78 -8.36
CA ALA A 81 -1.28 8.24 -8.81
C ALA A 81 -1.19 7.69 -10.24
N ASN A 82 -0.48 8.39 -11.13
CA ASN A 82 -0.34 7.97 -12.53
C ASN A 82 0.34 6.60 -12.67
N THR A 83 1.45 6.37 -11.97
CA THR A 83 2.17 5.10 -12.06
C THR A 83 1.40 3.97 -11.38
N THR A 84 0.79 4.25 -10.21
CA THR A 84 -0.02 3.27 -9.46
C THR A 84 -1.25 2.82 -10.26
N LEU A 85 -2.01 3.74 -10.86
CA LEU A 85 -3.19 3.41 -11.65
C LEU A 85 -2.81 2.68 -12.95
N SER A 86 -1.69 3.05 -13.57
CA SER A 86 -1.19 2.36 -14.77
C SER A 86 -0.76 0.93 -14.45
N ALA A 87 -0.09 0.72 -13.31
CA ALA A 87 0.24 -0.61 -12.81
C ALA A 87 -1.03 -1.42 -12.51
N LEU A 88 -2.04 -0.81 -11.88
CA LEU A 88 -3.31 -1.46 -11.54
C LEU A 88 -4.05 -1.97 -12.78
N LYS A 89 -4.19 -1.14 -13.82
CA LYS A 89 -4.80 -1.57 -15.09
C LYS A 89 -4.08 -2.77 -15.69
N LYS A 90 -2.74 -2.70 -15.71
CA LYS A 90 -1.90 -3.75 -16.29
C LYS A 90 -1.99 -5.06 -15.50
N ALA A 91 -1.98 -5.00 -14.17
CA ALA A 91 -2.06 -6.18 -13.32
C ALA A 91 -3.45 -6.84 -13.36
N MET A 92 -4.52 -6.04 -13.43
CA MET A 92 -5.89 -6.54 -13.49
C MET A 92 -6.35 -6.89 -14.91
N GLY A 93 -5.55 -6.56 -15.94
CA GLY A 93 -5.90 -6.81 -17.34
C GLY A 93 -7.14 -6.04 -17.81
N VAL A 94 -7.37 -4.82 -17.28
CA VAL A 94 -8.55 -4.01 -17.58
C VAL A 94 -8.21 -2.75 -18.38
N ASP A 95 -9.10 -2.38 -19.30
CA ASP A 95 -8.94 -1.20 -20.15
C ASP A 95 -9.41 0.11 -19.47
N HIS A 96 -10.28 0.01 -18.47
CA HIS A 96 -10.86 1.16 -17.78
C HIS A 96 -10.96 0.96 -16.26
N LEU A 97 -10.84 2.08 -15.52
CA LEU A 97 -11.04 2.14 -14.08
C LEU A 97 -12.13 3.19 -13.81
N GLU A 98 -13.22 2.77 -13.18
CA GLU A 98 -14.25 3.70 -12.70
C GLU A 98 -13.91 4.20 -11.31
N ARG A 99 -14.15 5.50 -11.07
CA ARG A 99 -14.01 6.10 -9.74
C ARG A 99 -15.35 6.05 -9.04
N ILE A 100 -15.40 5.35 -7.91
CA ILE A 100 -16.52 5.38 -6.97
C ILE A 100 -16.11 6.27 -5.79
N ALA A 101 -16.96 7.23 -5.41
CA ALA A 101 -16.79 8.06 -4.22
C ALA A 101 -18.09 8.06 -3.42
N LEU A 102 -18.00 7.89 -2.11
CA LEU A 102 -19.11 7.80 -1.17
C LEU A 102 -19.10 9.01 -0.22
#